data_AF-A0A0J6S2D0-F1
#
_entry.id   AF-A0A0J6S2D0-F1
#
_cell.length_a   1.000
_cell.length_b   1.000
_cell.length_c   1.000
_cell.angle_alpha   90.00
_cell.angle_beta   90.00
_cell.angle_gamma   90.00
#
_symmetry.space_group_name_H-M   'P 1'
#
loop_
_entity.id
_entity.type
_entity.pdbx_description
1 polymer ?
#
loop_
_entity_poly.entity_id
_entity_poly.type
_entity_poly.pdbx_seq_one_letter_code
_entity_poly.pdbx_strand_id
1 'polypeptide(L)'
;MQPVRLPPRPVALPVLAALPLAAVLMVAPAPASAQSFLEELFGIGRAARPPVPPAPVPGGRAPGVPGEAPPDAAPRPAPAPPAPPKPVVLKTPNDDAVVGQELQQNGNAGSLRLERSGSGFTARVTLAGTKVSQPTESCKIALGDGQPLTLSDQGKPSGVTQLATAGPSCPLRLEILEGSVMVTPLAEAESCVFTAADCATTPKGLWGPGAATLLPRAQEFDGARGVADKAVRENYKVMTQRARREDVRPIVAEQAAFSADREQMCRAYVREGSHGFCHLRFSEARALSLATRLGLSGAAPTASAAPRPARKRPAPAVDGMNPGFEAGAQDQ
;
A
#
# COMPACT_ATOMS: atom_id res chain seq x y z
N MET A 1 -70.55 -19.09 27.24
CA MET A 1 -69.15 -18.82 27.61
C MET A 1 -69.07 -17.37 28.07
N GLN A 2 -68.84 -17.16 29.36
CA GLN A 2 -68.89 -15.84 30.01
C GLN A 2 -67.54 -15.11 29.89
N PRO A 3 -67.53 -13.76 29.78
CA PRO A 3 -66.31 -12.97 29.83
C PRO A 3 -65.88 -12.69 31.27
N VAL A 4 -64.61 -12.97 31.59
CA VAL A 4 -64.00 -12.64 32.87
C VAL A 4 -63.43 -11.21 32.81
N ARG A 5 -63.98 -10.33 33.64
CA ARG A 5 -63.43 -8.98 33.93
C ARG A 5 -62.26 -9.10 34.91
N LEU A 6 -61.18 -8.37 34.66
CA LEU A 6 -60.16 -8.07 35.67
C LEU A 6 -60.16 -6.55 36.01
N PRO A 7 -59.87 -6.19 37.28
CA PRO A 7 -60.03 -4.84 37.82
C PRO A 7 -58.82 -3.91 37.58
N PRO A 8 -58.97 -2.57 37.79
CA PRO A 8 -57.91 -1.58 37.56
C PRO A 8 -57.19 -1.13 38.85
N ARG A 9 -56.02 -0.48 38.64
CA ARG A 9 -55.23 0.48 39.49
C ARG A 9 -53.87 -0.06 40.01
N PRO A 10 -52.89 0.80 40.40
CA PRO A 10 -52.84 2.28 40.36
C PRO A 10 -51.55 2.89 39.74
N VAL A 11 -51.59 4.22 39.64
CA VAL A 11 -50.56 5.20 39.28
C VAL A 11 -49.41 5.26 40.30
N ALA A 12 -48.17 5.46 39.84
CA ALA A 12 -47.14 6.18 40.60
C ALA A 12 -46.10 6.83 39.66
N LEU A 13 -46.23 8.14 39.48
CA LEU A 13 -45.14 9.05 39.11
C LEU A 13 -44.38 9.42 40.40
N PRO A 14 -43.07 9.69 40.31
CA PRO A 14 -42.50 10.78 41.08
C PRO A 14 -41.81 11.80 40.16
N VAL A 15 -42.28 13.04 40.31
CA VAL A 15 -41.68 14.29 39.85
C VAL A 15 -40.70 14.75 40.94
N LEU A 16 -39.70 15.55 40.54
CA LEU A 16 -38.87 16.48 41.32
C LEU A 16 -37.58 15.94 41.96
N ALA A 17 -36.45 16.34 41.38
CA ALA A 17 -35.50 17.21 42.08
C ALA A 17 -34.59 17.93 41.06
N ALA A 18 -34.85 19.21 40.85
CA ALA A 18 -33.90 20.18 40.34
C ALA A 18 -33.57 21.13 41.49
N LEU A 19 -32.28 21.39 41.75
CA LEU A 19 -31.70 22.63 42.28
C LEU A 19 -30.16 22.50 42.36
N PRO A 20 -29.41 23.62 42.41
CA PRO A 20 -28.13 23.80 41.73
C PRO A 20 -26.95 23.89 42.72
N LEU A 21 -25.74 23.57 42.25
CA LEU A 21 -24.51 24.05 42.89
C LEU A 21 -23.60 24.68 41.84
N ALA A 22 -23.68 26.00 41.77
CA ALA A 22 -22.58 26.84 41.32
C ALA A 22 -21.59 26.99 42.48
N ALA A 23 -20.30 26.76 42.22
CA ALA A 23 -19.12 27.42 42.82
C ALA A 23 -17.92 26.47 42.90
N VAL A 24 -17.19 26.31 41.79
CA VAL A 24 -15.72 26.17 41.83
C VAL A 24 -15.18 26.97 40.64
N LEU A 25 -14.89 28.24 40.88
CA LEU A 25 -14.07 29.08 40.01
C LEU A 25 -12.66 29.16 40.64
N MET A 26 -11.66 29.19 39.76
CA MET A 26 -10.26 29.58 39.98
C MET A 26 -9.24 28.48 40.32
N VAL A 27 -8.86 27.69 39.31
CA VAL A 27 -7.44 27.40 39.06
C VAL A 27 -7.16 27.73 37.60
N ALA A 28 -6.48 28.85 37.36
CA ALA A 28 -5.99 29.23 36.05
C ALA A 28 -4.87 28.26 35.62
N PRO A 29 -4.86 27.72 34.39
CA PRO A 29 -3.66 27.12 33.85
C PRO A 29 -2.66 28.25 33.57
N ALA A 30 -1.48 28.14 34.18
CA ALA A 30 -0.34 29.00 33.86
C ALA A 30 -0.06 28.99 32.34
N PRO A 31 0.28 30.13 31.73
CA PRO A 31 0.67 30.14 30.33
C PRO A 31 1.99 29.37 30.14
N ALA A 32 1.89 28.28 29.40
CA ALA A 32 2.84 27.82 28.38
C ALA A 32 4.35 28.04 28.66
N SER A 33 4.98 27.08 29.33
CA SER A 33 6.45 26.88 29.28
C SER A 33 6.89 25.80 28.28
N ALA A 34 5.96 25.23 27.50
CA ALA A 34 6.25 24.18 26.51
C ALA A 34 6.37 24.69 25.06
N GLN A 35 6.28 26.00 24.82
CA GLN A 35 6.44 26.54 23.46
C GLN A 35 7.91 26.59 23.02
N SER A 36 8.87 26.62 23.95
CA SER A 36 10.29 26.71 23.62
C SER A 36 10.93 25.36 23.27
N PHE A 37 10.37 24.24 23.71
CA PHE A 37 10.94 22.90 23.46
C PHE A 37 10.56 22.33 22.09
N LEU A 38 9.36 22.67 21.59
CA LEU A 38 8.91 22.24 20.26
C LEU A 38 9.59 23.04 19.12
N GLU A 39 10.05 24.27 19.37
CA GLU A 39 10.84 25.04 18.39
C GLU A 39 12.27 24.51 18.24
N GLU A 40 12.84 23.91 19.29
CA GLU A 40 14.20 23.36 19.29
C GLU A 40 14.28 21.97 18.64
N LEU A 41 13.21 21.15 18.73
CA LEU A 41 13.17 19.82 18.11
C LEU A 41 12.90 19.84 16.60
N PHE A 42 12.27 20.90 16.06
CA PHE A 42 11.93 21.01 14.64
C PHE A 42 12.77 22.03 13.86
N GLY A 43 13.78 22.66 14.48
CA GLY A 43 14.77 23.47 13.76
C GLY A 43 14.21 24.70 13.05
N ILE A 44 13.06 25.24 13.48
CA ILE A 44 12.40 26.38 12.82
C ILE A 44 12.90 27.74 13.36
N GLY A 45 13.81 27.73 14.34
CA GLY A 45 14.33 28.95 14.99
C GLY A 45 15.57 29.60 14.37
N ARG A 46 16.06 29.18 13.20
CA ARG A 46 17.10 29.93 12.47
C ARG A 46 16.52 30.67 11.29
N ALA A 47 16.11 31.90 11.56
CA ALA A 47 16.06 32.96 10.57
C ALA A 47 17.31 32.89 9.68
N ALA A 48 17.07 32.81 8.37
CA ALA A 48 18.07 32.81 7.34
C ALA A 48 19.06 33.98 7.56
N ARG A 49 20.31 33.65 7.88
CA ARG A 49 21.41 34.59 7.65
C ARG A 49 21.51 34.82 6.15
N PRO A 50 21.59 36.08 5.67
CA PRO A 50 21.89 36.33 4.27
C PRO A 50 23.24 35.68 3.91
N PRO A 51 23.40 35.16 2.68
CA PRO A 51 24.64 34.50 2.28
C PRO A 51 25.78 35.50 2.37
N VAL A 52 26.79 35.17 3.18
CA VAL A 52 28.07 35.90 3.23
C VAL A 52 28.74 35.70 1.86
N PRO A 53 29.13 36.77 1.14
CA PRO A 53 29.88 36.61 -0.10
C PRO A 53 31.20 35.87 0.19
N PRO A 54 31.64 34.96 -0.71
CA PRO A 54 32.88 34.24 -0.50
C PRO A 54 34.05 35.22 -0.36
N ALA A 55 34.88 35.01 0.65
CA ALA A 55 36.11 35.75 0.85
C ALA A 55 37.02 35.59 -0.38
N PRO A 56 37.70 36.66 -0.83
CA PRO A 56 38.62 36.58 -1.95
C PRO A 56 39.81 35.68 -1.58
N VAL A 57 40.10 34.71 -2.44
CA VAL A 57 41.28 33.87 -2.36
C VAL A 57 42.52 34.74 -2.64
N PRO A 58 43.56 34.74 -1.79
CA PRO A 58 44.80 35.43 -2.08
C PRO A 58 45.48 34.81 -3.30
N GLY A 59 45.64 35.59 -4.37
CA GLY A 59 46.26 35.11 -5.62
C GLY A 59 45.79 35.79 -6.90
N GLY A 60 44.91 36.81 -6.81
CA GLY A 60 44.49 37.60 -7.98
C GLY A 60 45.62 38.46 -8.53
N ARG A 61 46.16 38.05 -9.67
CA ARG A 61 47.11 38.80 -10.49
C ARG A 61 46.51 40.14 -10.92
N ALA A 62 47.28 41.20 -10.79
CA ALA A 62 46.94 42.58 -11.15
C ALA A 62 46.55 42.72 -12.66
N PRO A 63 45.82 43.79 -13.03
CA PRO A 63 45.15 43.91 -14.33
C PRO A 63 46.15 44.19 -15.45
N GLY A 64 46.15 43.34 -16.46
CA GLY A 64 46.92 43.52 -17.69
C GLY A 64 46.00 43.56 -18.90
N VAL A 65 46.02 44.72 -19.57
CA VAL A 65 45.75 45.02 -21.00
C VAL A 65 44.43 44.53 -21.64
N PRO A 66 43.74 45.37 -22.45
CA PRO A 66 42.55 44.93 -23.18
C PRO A 66 42.98 44.01 -24.32
N GLY A 67 42.74 42.71 -24.14
CA GLY A 67 42.86 41.69 -25.18
C GLY A 67 41.48 41.21 -25.62
N GLU A 68 41.29 41.20 -26.94
CA GLU A 68 40.19 40.66 -27.75
C GLU A 68 39.05 39.92 -27.03
N ALA A 69 37.81 40.39 -27.22
CA ALA A 69 36.61 39.67 -26.81
C ALA A 69 36.51 38.32 -27.55
N PRO A 70 36.24 37.19 -26.86
CA PRO A 70 35.88 35.97 -27.55
C PRO A 70 34.53 36.16 -28.25
N PRO A 71 34.30 35.53 -29.42
CA PRO A 71 33.06 35.70 -30.17
C PRO A 71 31.88 35.18 -29.35
N ASP A 72 30.76 35.91 -29.47
CA ASP A 72 29.46 35.60 -28.88
C ASP A 72 29.14 34.11 -29.04
N ALA A 73 29.12 33.39 -27.91
CA ALA A 73 28.63 32.03 -27.90
C ALA A 73 27.13 32.07 -28.21
N ALA A 74 26.74 31.52 -29.36
CA ALA A 74 25.36 31.44 -29.80
C ALA A 74 24.43 30.94 -28.66
N PRO A 75 23.20 31.47 -28.53
CA PRO A 75 22.27 31.08 -27.48
C PRO A 75 22.09 29.55 -27.50
N ARG A 76 22.37 28.89 -26.37
CA ARG A 76 22.04 27.47 -26.23
C ARG A 76 20.54 27.30 -26.49
N PRO A 77 20.12 26.35 -27.33
CA PRO A 77 18.71 26.07 -27.57
C PRO A 77 18.03 25.80 -26.23
N ALA A 78 16.86 26.41 -26.02
CA ALA A 78 16.04 26.15 -24.85
C ALA A 78 15.75 24.63 -24.76
N PRO A 79 15.82 24.01 -23.56
CA PRO A 79 15.50 22.60 -23.40
C PRO A 79 14.09 22.31 -23.91
N ALA A 80 13.94 21.27 -24.73
CA ALA A 80 12.64 20.84 -25.20
C ALA A 80 11.71 20.52 -24.00
N PRO A 81 10.41 20.82 -24.10
CA PRO A 81 9.47 20.53 -23.02
C PRO A 81 9.44 19.01 -22.73
N PRO A 82 9.30 18.62 -21.45
CA PRO A 82 9.31 17.22 -21.06
C PRO A 82 8.16 16.46 -21.72
N ALA A 83 8.45 15.23 -22.18
CA ALA A 83 7.46 14.37 -22.80
C ALA A 83 6.27 14.12 -21.86
N PRO A 84 5.04 14.04 -22.39
CA PRO A 84 3.86 13.78 -21.57
C PRO A 84 3.98 12.43 -20.87
N PRO A 85 3.58 12.33 -19.59
CA PRO A 85 3.60 11.07 -18.85
C PRO A 85 2.72 10.03 -19.54
N LYS A 86 3.18 8.79 -19.52
CA LYS A 86 2.46 7.65 -20.10
C LYS A 86 1.97 6.74 -18.98
N PRO A 87 0.73 6.23 -19.06
CA PRO A 87 0.25 5.24 -18.12
C PRO A 87 1.13 3.99 -18.09
N VAL A 88 1.23 3.39 -16.92
CA VAL A 88 1.93 2.13 -16.68
C VAL A 88 0.92 1.05 -16.31
N VAL A 89 0.98 -0.09 -17.01
CA VAL A 89 0.11 -1.25 -16.79
C VAL A 89 0.98 -2.40 -16.28
N LEU A 90 0.64 -2.92 -15.12
CA LEU A 90 1.27 -4.13 -14.57
C LEU A 90 0.58 -5.38 -15.10
N LYS A 91 1.24 -6.54 -14.92
CA LYS A 91 0.63 -7.84 -15.21
C LYS A 91 -0.58 -8.05 -14.29
N THR A 92 -1.73 -8.40 -14.89
CA THR A 92 -2.90 -8.86 -14.13
C THR A 92 -2.57 -10.19 -13.43
N PRO A 93 -2.94 -10.34 -12.15
CA PRO A 93 -2.76 -11.59 -11.41
C PRO A 93 -3.38 -12.78 -12.13
N ASN A 94 -2.75 -13.95 -11.98
CA ASN A 94 -3.36 -15.20 -12.41
C ASN A 94 -4.23 -15.77 -11.28
N ASP A 95 -5.54 -15.84 -11.52
CA ASP A 95 -6.50 -16.33 -10.52
C ASP A 95 -6.19 -17.77 -10.08
N ASP A 96 -5.61 -18.60 -10.96
CA ASP A 96 -5.23 -19.98 -10.63
C ASP A 96 -4.07 -20.09 -9.64
N ALA A 97 -3.28 -19.02 -9.45
CA ALA A 97 -2.12 -19.04 -8.57
C ALA A 97 -2.50 -19.17 -7.07
N VAL A 98 -3.75 -18.87 -6.71
CA VAL A 98 -4.28 -18.99 -5.34
C VAL A 98 -5.22 -20.18 -5.15
N VAL A 99 -5.67 -20.81 -6.25
CA VAL A 99 -6.58 -21.95 -6.18
C VAL A 99 -5.86 -23.16 -5.58
N GLY A 100 -6.55 -23.84 -4.65
CA GLY A 100 -6.05 -25.02 -3.97
C GLY A 100 -5.03 -24.73 -2.86
N GLN A 101 -4.50 -23.52 -2.76
CA GLN A 101 -3.58 -23.08 -1.72
C GLN A 101 -4.31 -22.78 -0.42
N GLU A 102 -3.68 -23.09 0.70
CA GLU A 102 -4.13 -22.61 2.01
C GLU A 102 -3.47 -21.27 2.32
N LEU A 103 -4.28 -20.21 2.33
CA LEU A 103 -3.83 -18.85 2.61
C LEU A 103 -4.11 -18.50 4.07
N GLN A 104 -3.15 -17.84 4.70
CA GLN A 104 -3.22 -17.37 6.08
C GLN A 104 -3.41 -15.87 6.09
N GLN A 105 -4.37 -15.39 6.87
CA GLN A 105 -4.54 -13.98 7.16
C GLN A 105 -3.26 -13.45 7.79
N ASN A 106 -2.70 -12.40 7.17
CA ASN A 106 -1.52 -11.71 7.64
C ASN A 106 -0.32 -12.67 7.93
N GLY A 107 -0.27 -13.80 7.23
CA GLY A 107 0.84 -14.76 7.28
C GLY A 107 0.88 -15.70 8.48
N ASN A 108 -0.12 -15.73 9.37
CA ASN A 108 -0.19 -16.72 10.46
C ASN A 108 -1.58 -17.04 11.04
N ALA A 109 -2.63 -16.30 10.70
CA ALA A 109 -3.94 -16.40 11.35
C ALA A 109 -5.02 -16.92 10.39
N GLY A 110 -5.99 -17.67 10.92
CA GLY A 110 -7.09 -18.21 10.12
C GLY A 110 -6.63 -19.11 8.96
N SER A 111 -7.58 -19.49 8.12
CA SER A 111 -7.29 -20.14 6.84
C SER A 111 -8.33 -19.76 5.78
N LEU A 112 -7.89 -19.57 4.54
CA LEU A 112 -8.74 -19.32 3.38
C LEU A 112 -8.24 -20.19 2.24
N ARG A 113 -9.12 -21.03 1.70
CA ARG A 113 -8.82 -21.89 0.55
C ARG A 113 -9.86 -21.68 -0.53
N LEU A 114 -9.40 -21.23 -1.69
CA LEU A 114 -10.22 -21.08 -2.89
C LEU A 114 -10.17 -22.37 -3.71
N GLU A 115 -11.32 -22.81 -4.20
CA GLU A 115 -11.46 -23.97 -5.09
C GLU A 115 -12.29 -23.55 -6.31
N ARG A 116 -11.99 -24.12 -7.48
CA ARG A 116 -12.83 -23.97 -8.67
C ARG A 116 -14.03 -24.89 -8.55
N SER A 117 -15.22 -24.38 -8.86
CA SER A 117 -16.46 -25.14 -8.95
C SER A 117 -17.15 -24.78 -10.26
N GLY A 118 -16.96 -25.63 -11.29
CA GLY A 118 -17.36 -25.30 -12.66
C GLY A 118 -16.67 -24.03 -13.16
N SER A 119 -17.46 -23.04 -13.60
CA SER A 119 -16.98 -21.71 -13.99
C SER A 119 -16.83 -20.73 -12.82
N GLY A 120 -17.24 -21.11 -11.61
CA GLY A 120 -17.22 -20.25 -10.43
C GLY A 120 -16.16 -20.64 -9.41
N PHE A 121 -16.22 -19.98 -8.25
CA PHE A 121 -15.34 -20.23 -7.11
C PHE A 121 -16.13 -20.65 -5.87
N THR A 122 -15.53 -21.53 -5.08
CA THR A 122 -15.96 -21.82 -3.71
C THR A 122 -14.82 -21.50 -2.73
N ALA A 123 -15.15 -21.14 -1.50
CA ALA A 123 -14.17 -20.88 -0.45
C ALA A 123 -14.47 -21.66 0.83
N ARG A 124 -13.45 -22.24 1.44
CA ARG A 124 -13.48 -22.61 2.87
C ARG A 124 -12.73 -21.54 3.64
N VAL A 125 -13.36 -20.94 4.65
CA VAL A 125 -12.79 -19.83 5.41
C VAL A 125 -12.92 -20.10 6.91
N THR A 126 -11.79 -20.05 7.61
CA THR A 126 -11.73 -20.05 9.07
C THR A 126 -11.18 -18.71 9.52
N LEU A 127 -11.99 -17.94 10.25
CA LEU A 127 -11.61 -16.68 10.84
C LEU A 127 -11.00 -16.92 12.22
N ALA A 128 -9.89 -16.24 12.51
CA ALA A 128 -9.35 -16.15 13.86
C ALA A 128 -9.90 -14.90 14.55
N GLY A 129 -10.15 -15.00 15.86
CA GLY A 129 -10.70 -13.91 16.65
C GLY A 129 -10.41 -14.06 18.13
N THR A 130 -11.08 -13.24 18.93
CA THR A 130 -11.06 -13.30 20.40
C THR A 130 -12.47 -13.47 20.96
N LYS A 131 -12.59 -14.08 22.13
CA LYS A 131 -13.89 -14.28 22.75
C LYS A 131 -14.53 -12.95 23.13
N VAL A 132 -15.84 -12.81 22.93
CA VAL A 132 -16.55 -11.57 23.30
C VAL A 132 -16.62 -11.44 24.82
N SER A 133 -16.90 -12.54 25.52
CA SER A 133 -16.91 -12.58 26.99
C SER A 133 -15.53 -12.42 27.63
N GLN A 134 -14.47 -12.85 26.94
CA GLN A 134 -13.09 -12.87 27.43
C GLN A 134 -12.11 -12.46 26.33
N PRO A 135 -11.88 -11.16 26.10
CA PRO A 135 -11.09 -10.67 24.96
C PRO A 135 -9.62 -11.13 24.90
N THR A 136 -9.10 -11.69 25.98
CA THR A 136 -7.74 -12.27 26.06
C THR A 136 -7.68 -13.71 25.54
N GLU A 137 -8.81 -14.39 25.43
CA GLU A 137 -8.89 -15.76 24.91
C GLU A 137 -9.17 -15.76 23.41
N SER A 138 -8.47 -16.60 22.66
CA SER A 138 -8.68 -16.76 21.21
C SER A 138 -9.91 -17.63 20.91
N CYS A 139 -10.59 -17.33 19.80
CA CYS A 139 -11.63 -18.16 19.21
C CYS A 139 -11.40 -18.34 17.70
N LYS A 140 -12.07 -19.32 17.11
CA LYS A 140 -12.03 -19.59 15.66
C LYS A 140 -13.44 -19.84 15.15
N ILE A 141 -13.76 -19.28 13.99
CA ILE A 141 -15.07 -19.44 13.34
C ILE A 141 -14.86 -19.97 11.92
N ALA A 142 -15.34 -21.17 11.66
CA ALA A 142 -15.48 -21.66 10.30
C ALA A 142 -16.75 -21.05 9.70
N LEU A 143 -16.63 -20.25 8.64
CA LEU A 143 -17.78 -19.71 7.95
C LEU A 143 -18.55 -20.83 7.24
N GLY A 144 -19.89 -20.70 7.18
CA GLY A 144 -20.75 -21.71 6.57
C GLY A 144 -20.70 -23.07 7.27
N ASP A 145 -20.46 -23.09 8.58
CA ASP A 145 -20.31 -24.31 9.38
C ASP A 145 -19.22 -25.26 8.84
N GLY A 146 -18.18 -24.66 8.22
CA GLY A 146 -17.06 -25.38 7.60
C GLY A 146 -17.33 -25.92 6.20
N GLN A 147 -18.55 -25.77 5.67
CA GLN A 147 -18.86 -26.14 4.30
C GLN A 147 -18.32 -25.11 3.29
N PRO A 148 -17.93 -25.53 2.08
CA PRO A 148 -17.53 -24.61 1.02
C PRO A 148 -18.63 -23.58 0.72
N LEU A 149 -18.29 -22.30 0.88
CA LEU A 149 -19.14 -21.18 0.51
C LEU A 149 -19.08 -20.97 -1.00
N THR A 150 -20.22 -20.87 -1.66
CA THR A 150 -20.25 -20.42 -3.05
C THR A 150 -19.95 -18.92 -3.10
N LEU A 151 -19.03 -18.52 -3.98
CA LEU A 151 -18.67 -17.13 -4.18
C LEU A 151 -19.36 -16.58 -5.43
N SER A 152 -19.85 -15.36 -5.34
CA SER A 152 -20.37 -14.61 -6.47
C SER A 152 -19.24 -13.83 -7.15
N ASP A 153 -19.12 -13.95 -8.48
CA ASP A 153 -18.16 -13.18 -9.26
C ASP A 153 -18.68 -11.76 -9.48
N GLN A 154 -17.86 -10.77 -9.14
CA GLN A 154 -18.14 -9.33 -9.24
C GLN A 154 -17.35 -8.68 -10.39
N GLY A 155 -16.66 -9.48 -11.21
CA GLY A 155 -15.84 -9.02 -12.33
C GLY A 155 -14.49 -8.44 -11.90
N LYS A 156 -13.98 -7.47 -12.66
CA LYS A 156 -12.66 -6.85 -12.43
C LYS A 156 -12.71 -5.32 -12.31
N PRO A 157 -13.50 -4.74 -11.40
CA PRO A 157 -13.67 -3.28 -11.31
C PRO A 157 -12.38 -2.54 -10.90
N SER A 158 -11.47 -3.20 -10.19
CA SER A 158 -10.14 -2.69 -9.81
C SER A 158 -9.01 -3.25 -10.70
N GLY A 159 -9.34 -3.93 -11.80
CA GLY A 159 -8.38 -4.63 -12.65
C GLY A 159 -7.91 -6.00 -12.12
N VAL A 160 -8.51 -6.47 -11.02
CA VAL A 160 -8.30 -7.78 -10.40
C VAL A 160 -9.64 -8.47 -10.19
N THR A 161 -9.66 -9.80 -10.19
CA THR A 161 -10.89 -10.57 -9.98
C THR A 161 -11.44 -10.32 -8.59
N GLN A 162 -12.68 -9.85 -8.51
CA GLN A 162 -13.38 -9.58 -7.26
C GLN A 162 -14.48 -10.62 -7.08
N LEU A 163 -14.50 -11.26 -5.92
CA LEU A 163 -15.51 -12.23 -5.51
C LEU A 163 -16.20 -11.72 -4.24
N ALA A 164 -17.43 -12.17 -3.98
CA ALA A 164 -18.14 -11.88 -2.75
C ALA A 164 -18.78 -13.14 -2.14
N THR A 165 -18.68 -13.29 -0.83
CA THR A 165 -19.39 -14.33 -0.09
C THR A 165 -20.86 -13.94 0.09
N ALA A 166 -21.76 -14.90 -0.10
CA ALA A 166 -23.16 -14.76 0.28
C ALA A 166 -23.35 -15.41 1.66
N GLY A 167 -23.61 -14.61 2.70
CA GLY A 167 -23.87 -15.11 4.04
C GLY A 167 -24.27 -13.98 5.00
N PRO A 168 -25.27 -14.19 5.87
CA PRO A 168 -25.80 -13.13 6.72
C PRO A 168 -24.88 -12.75 7.88
N SER A 169 -23.97 -13.63 8.30
CA SER A 169 -23.17 -13.42 9.51
C SER A 169 -21.89 -12.61 9.31
N CYS A 170 -21.25 -12.71 8.13
CA CYS A 170 -20.01 -12.01 7.82
C CYS A 170 -19.80 -11.97 6.30
N PRO A 171 -20.47 -11.05 5.58
CA PRO A 171 -20.28 -10.91 4.14
C PRO A 171 -18.90 -10.30 3.85
N LEU A 172 -18.15 -10.93 2.94
CA LEU A 172 -16.76 -10.60 2.61
C LEU A 172 -16.63 -10.34 1.12
N ARG A 173 -15.78 -9.37 0.79
CA ARG A 173 -15.23 -9.13 -0.53
C ARG A 173 -13.83 -9.69 -0.59
N LEU A 174 -13.53 -10.43 -1.64
CA LEU A 174 -12.25 -11.06 -1.89
C LEU A 174 -11.72 -10.51 -3.22
N GLU A 175 -10.58 -9.83 -3.22
CA GLU A 175 -9.88 -9.43 -4.45
C GLU A 175 -8.68 -10.36 -4.63
N ILE A 176 -8.67 -11.12 -5.73
CA ILE A 176 -7.59 -12.06 -6.03
C ILE A 176 -6.38 -11.28 -6.55
N LEU A 177 -5.29 -11.35 -5.80
CA LEU A 177 -4.00 -10.78 -6.13
C LEU A 177 -3.01 -11.89 -6.49
N GLU A 178 -1.80 -11.52 -6.90
CA GLU A 178 -0.80 -12.52 -7.28
C GLU A 178 -0.35 -13.32 -6.04
N GLY A 179 -0.77 -14.58 -5.97
CA GLY A 179 -0.47 -15.49 -4.86
C GLY A 179 -1.06 -15.09 -3.50
N SER A 180 -2.06 -14.21 -3.48
CA SER A 180 -2.75 -13.78 -2.25
C SER A 180 -4.16 -13.27 -2.56
N VAL A 181 -4.96 -13.04 -1.52
CA VAL A 181 -6.31 -12.50 -1.61
C VAL A 181 -6.42 -11.35 -0.63
N MET A 182 -6.82 -10.17 -1.10
CA MET A 182 -7.20 -9.07 -0.21
C MET A 182 -8.64 -9.29 0.23
N VAL A 183 -8.88 -9.39 1.55
CA VAL A 183 -10.21 -9.59 2.10
C VAL A 183 -10.65 -8.33 2.81
N THR A 184 -11.88 -7.88 2.51
CA THR A 184 -12.53 -6.76 3.20
C THR A 184 -13.96 -7.14 3.58
N PRO A 185 -14.40 -6.83 4.81
CA PRO A 185 -15.82 -6.88 5.17
C PRO A 185 -16.66 -6.04 4.19
N LEU A 186 -17.84 -6.55 3.84
CA LEU A 186 -18.85 -5.79 3.10
C LEU A 186 -19.79 -5.01 4.01
N ALA A 187 -19.82 -5.34 5.30
CA ALA A 187 -20.55 -4.59 6.32
C ALA A 187 -19.78 -3.30 6.69
N GLU A 188 -20.50 -2.32 7.23
CA GLU A 188 -19.88 -1.07 7.73
C GLU A 188 -18.91 -1.32 8.89
N ALA A 189 -19.19 -2.34 9.71
CA ALA A 189 -18.29 -2.77 10.76
C ALA A 189 -17.09 -3.53 10.19
N GLU A 190 -15.87 -3.16 10.60
CA GLU A 190 -14.65 -3.88 10.20
C GLU A 190 -14.49 -5.26 10.87
N SER A 191 -15.27 -5.52 11.93
CA SER A 191 -15.30 -6.77 12.66
C SER A 191 -16.62 -7.53 12.47
N CYS A 192 -16.52 -8.87 12.47
CA CYS A 192 -17.67 -9.77 12.46
C CYS A 192 -17.83 -10.39 13.85
N VAL A 193 -19.02 -10.26 14.44
CA VAL A 193 -19.36 -10.78 15.76
C VAL A 193 -20.32 -11.96 15.62
N PHE A 194 -19.93 -13.10 16.19
CA PHE A 194 -20.66 -14.35 16.20
C PHE A 194 -21.12 -14.64 17.64
N THR A 195 -22.29 -14.13 18.01
CA THR A 195 -22.83 -14.20 19.38
C THR A 195 -23.00 -15.63 19.89
N ALA A 196 -23.53 -16.53 19.04
CA ALA A 196 -23.71 -17.94 19.40
C ALA A 196 -22.39 -18.68 19.69
N ALA A 197 -21.29 -18.21 19.11
CA ALA A 197 -19.95 -18.78 19.29
C ALA A 197 -19.08 -17.94 20.24
N ASP A 198 -19.65 -16.91 20.88
CA ASP A 198 -18.95 -15.97 21.76
C ASP A 198 -17.64 -15.45 21.12
N CYS A 199 -17.67 -15.05 19.85
CA CYS A 199 -16.45 -14.76 19.10
C CYS A 199 -16.54 -13.47 18.28
N ALA A 200 -15.54 -12.61 18.37
CA ALA A 200 -15.36 -11.44 17.52
C ALA A 200 -14.10 -11.62 16.65
N THR A 201 -14.23 -11.38 15.35
CA THR A 201 -13.17 -11.57 14.36
C THR A 201 -13.00 -10.31 13.52
N THR A 202 -11.79 -10.09 12.99
CA THR A 202 -11.52 -8.98 12.05
C THR A 202 -10.97 -9.60 10.78
N PRO A 203 -11.81 -9.94 9.78
CA PRO A 203 -11.37 -10.69 8.60
C PRO A 203 -10.59 -9.83 7.60
N LYS A 204 -10.62 -8.49 7.76
CA LYS A 204 -9.88 -7.54 6.94
C LYS A 204 -8.38 -7.84 6.98
N GLY A 205 -7.75 -7.89 5.82
CA GLY A 205 -6.31 -8.09 5.71
C GLY A 205 -5.91 -8.78 4.41
N LEU A 206 -4.61 -8.99 4.26
CA LEU A 206 -4.06 -9.77 3.15
C LEU A 206 -3.95 -11.23 3.57
N TRP A 207 -4.61 -12.11 2.83
CA TRP A 207 -4.55 -13.55 3.01
C TRP A 207 -3.56 -14.11 2.01
N GLY A 208 -2.45 -14.66 2.48
CA GLY A 208 -1.33 -15.06 1.64
C GLY A 208 -0.57 -16.26 2.20
N PRO A 209 0.61 -16.59 1.64
CA PRO A 209 1.45 -17.67 2.16
C PRO A 209 1.89 -17.38 3.60
N GLY A 210 2.09 -18.44 4.38
CA GLY A 210 2.64 -18.30 5.74
C GLY A 210 3.99 -17.58 5.72
N ALA A 211 4.18 -16.63 6.64
CA ALA A 211 5.30 -15.69 6.59
C ALA A 211 6.69 -16.34 6.54
N ALA A 212 6.85 -17.51 7.17
CA ALA A 212 8.11 -18.26 7.16
C ALA A 212 8.58 -18.64 5.74
N THR A 213 7.64 -18.84 4.81
CA THR A 213 7.94 -19.25 3.43
C THR A 213 8.42 -18.12 2.53
N LEU A 214 8.24 -16.86 2.96
CA LEU A 214 8.44 -15.67 2.12
C LEU A 214 9.88 -15.13 2.16
N LEU A 215 10.63 -15.40 3.24
CA LEU A 215 11.98 -14.86 3.44
C LEU A 215 12.94 -15.09 2.27
N PRO A 216 13.03 -16.29 1.66
CA PRO A 216 14.00 -16.53 0.59
C PRO A 216 13.79 -15.64 -0.64
N ARG A 217 12.60 -15.04 -0.76
CA ARG A 217 12.19 -14.20 -1.90
C ARG A 217 12.17 -12.71 -1.57
N ALA A 218 12.66 -12.29 -0.40
CA ALA A 218 12.61 -10.90 0.05
C ALA A 218 13.17 -9.89 -0.99
N GLN A 219 14.31 -10.22 -1.62
CA GLN A 219 14.94 -9.36 -2.63
C GLN A 219 14.10 -9.25 -3.92
N GLU A 220 13.44 -10.34 -4.32
CA GLU A 220 12.50 -10.33 -5.44
C GLU A 220 11.32 -9.40 -5.14
N PHE A 221 10.77 -9.49 -3.92
CA PHE A 221 9.64 -8.68 -3.52
C PHE A 221 9.98 -7.19 -3.44
N ASP A 222 11.15 -6.82 -2.92
CA ASP A 222 11.58 -5.41 -2.85
C ASP A 222 11.80 -4.82 -4.26
N GLY A 223 12.47 -5.56 -5.15
CA GLY A 223 12.64 -5.16 -6.55
C GLY A 223 11.31 -4.99 -7.29
N ALA A 224 10.39 -5.94 -7.13
CA ALA A 224 9.06 -5.85 -7.71
C ALA A 224 8.25 -4.68 -7.11
N ARG A 225 8.40 -4.41 -5.82
CA ARG A 225 7.73 -3.29 -5.15
C ARG A 225 8.18 -1.96 -5.73
N GLY A 226 9.47 -1.80 -6.01
CA GLY A 226 9.99 -0.60 -6.68
C GLY A 226 9.33 -0.34 -8.04
N VAL A 227 9.06 -1.40 -8.81
CA VAL A 227 8.33 -1.31 -10.08
C VAL A 227 6.85 -0.93 -9.86
N ALA A 228 6.18 -1.57 -8.91
CA ALA A 228 4.79 -1.28 -8.58
C ALA A 228 4.59 0.15 -8.06
N ASP A 229 5.42 0.59 -7.11
CA ASP A 229 5.42 1.96 -6.57
C ASP A 229 5.67 3.00 -7.66
N LYS A 230 6.56 2.70 -8.63
CA LYS A 230 6.76 3.56 -9.79
C LYS A 230 5.50 3.63 -10.66
N ALA A 231 4.85 2.50 -10.93
CA ALA A 231 3.61 2.47 -11.70
C ALA A 231 2.50 3.30 -11.04
N VAL A 232 2.34 3.19 -9.71
CA VAL A 232 1.41 4.02 -8.94
C VAL A 232 1.69 5.51 -9.14
N ARG A 233 2.95 5.95 -8.99
CA ARG A 233 3.33 7.36 -9.16
C ARG A 233 3.07 7.87 -10.57
N GLU A 234 3.46 7.12 -11.60
CA GLU A 234 3.25 7.51 -12.99
C GLU A 234 1.76 7.56 -13.34
N ASN A 235 0.96 6.60 -12.86
CA ASN A 235 -0.48 6.60 -13.12
C ASN A 235 -1.18 7.78 -12.44
N TYR A 236 -0.83 8.11 -11.20
CA TYR A 236 -1.35 9.33 -10.55
C TYR A 236 -0.96 10.59 -11.32
N LYS A 237 0.27 10.69 -11.83
CA LYS A 237 0.71 11.82 -12.64
C LYS A 237 -0.15 11.97 -13.89
N VAL A 238 -0.45 10.88 -14.59
CA VAL A 238 -1.34 10.89 -15.76
C VAL A 238 -2.78 11.26 -15.36
N MET A 239 -3.30 10.68 -14.28
CA MET A 239 -4.63 10.99 -13.78
C MET A 239 -4.79 12.47 -13.48
N THR A 240 -3.85 13.06 -12.73
CA THR A 240 -3.84 14.49 -12.41
C THR A 240 -3.74 15.36 -13.66
N GLN A 241 -2.96 14.96 -14.66
CA GLN A 241 -2.84 15.71 -15.92
C GLN A 241 -4.13 15.67 -16.76
N ARG A 242 -4.86 14.54 -16.73
CA ARG A 242 -6.12 14.35 -17.49
C ARG A 242 -7.35 14.86 -16.73
N ALA A 243 -7.24 15.08 -15.43
CA ALA A 243 -8.33 15.49 -14.57
C ALA A 243 -8.76 16.94 -14.83
N ARG A 244 -10.04 17.22 -14.60
CA ARG A 244 -10.54 18.59 -14.51
C ARG A 244 -10.07 19.21 -13.19
N ARG A 245 -10.09 20.54 -13.08
CA ARG A 245 -9.54 21.25 -11.90
C ARG A 245 -10.20 20.79 -10.59
N GLU A 246 -11.50 20.52 -10.63
CA GLU A 246 -12.31 20.03 -9.51
C GLU A 246 -11.89 18.62 -9.04
N ASP A 247 -11.40 17.78 -9.95
CA ASP A 247 -11.05 16.37 -9.67
C ASP A 247 -9.60 16.19 -9.20
N VAL A 248 -8.74 17.19 -9.40
CA VAL A 248 -7.32 17.12 -9.01
C VAL A 248 -7.14 16.96 -7.51
N ARG A 249 -7.90 17.71 -6.69
CA ARG A 249 -7.73 17.69 -5.23
C ARG A 249 -8.03 16.31 -4.62
N PRO A 250 -9.13 15.61 -4.98
CA PRO A 250 -9.35 14.24 -4.57
C PRO A 250 -8.21 13.29 -4.97
N ILE A 251 -7.67 13.40 -6.20
CA ILE A 251 -6.58 12.52 -6.69
C ILE A 251 -5.31 12.71 -5.85
N VAL A 252 -4.94 13.96 -5.56
CA VAL A 252 -3.75 14.26 -4.75
C VAL A 252 -3.94 13.80 -3.30
N ALA A 253 -5.14 13.95 -2.73
CA ALA A 253 -5.44 13.46 -1.39
C ALA A 253 -5.33 11.92 -1.31
N GLU A 254 -5.85 11.20 -2.31
CA GLU A 254 -5.76 9.74 -2.40
C GLU A 254 -4.31 9.27 -2.60
N GLN A 255 -3.51 10.00 -3.40
CA GLN A 255 -2.08 9.75 -3.53
C GLN A 255 -1.34 9.95 -2.21
N ALA A 256 -1.68 10.98 -1.44
CA ALA A 256 -1.07 11.26 -0.15
C ALA A 256 -1.44 10.23 0.93
N ALA A 257 -2.68 9.71 0.90
CA ALA A 257 -3.14 8.68 1.82
C ALA A 257 -2.50 7.31 1.56
N PHE A 258 -2.16 7.00 0.30
CA PHE A 258 -1.72 5.67 -0.14
C PHE A 258 -0.63 5.04 0.74
N SER A 259 0.40 5.79 1.13
CA SER A 259 1.48 5.22 1.96
C SER A 259 1.02 4.87 3.37
N ALA A 260 0.12 5.67 3.96
CA ALA A 260 -0.44 5.40 5.27
C ALA A 260 -1.40 4.20 5.22
N ASP A 261 -2.25 4.11 4.20
CA ASP A 261 -3.16 2.98 4.00
C ASP A 261 -2.39 1.66 3.84
N ARG A 262 -1.31 1.69 3.05
CA ARG A 262 -0.44 0.52 2.86
C ARG A 262 0.18 0.07 4.18
N GLU A 263 0.74 0.99 4.96
CA GLU A 263 1.35 0.67 6.25
C GLU A 263 0.30 0.12 7.24
N GLN A 264 -0.86 0.77 7.33
CA GLN A 264 -1.94 0.33 8.20
C GLN A 264 -2.44 -1.08 7.85
N MET A 265 -2.53 -1.40 6.55
CA MET A 265 -2.92 -2.73 6.07
C MET A 265 -1.83 -3.77 6.36
N CYS A 266 -0.57 -3.44 6.12
CA CYS A 266 0.51 -4.43 6.04
C CYS A 266 1.32 -4.61 7.32
N ARG A 267 1.26 -3.67 8.28
CA ARG A 267 1.97 -3.79 9.57
C ARG A 267 1.64 -5.08 10.35
N ALA A 268 0.45 -5.64 10.12
CA ALA A 268 0.00 -6.86 10.78
C ALA A 268 0.52 -8.14 10.10
N TYR A 269 1.03 -8.05 8.87
CA TYR A 269 1.59 -9.21 8.18
C TYR A 269 2.87 -9.63 8.89
N VAL A 270 2.90 -10.86 9.38
CA VAL A 270 3.99 -11.37 10.20
C VAL A 270 5.31 -11.21 9.47
N ARG A 271 6.24 -10.48 10.09
CA ARG A 271 7.59 -10.21 9.56
C ARG A 271 7.63 -9.47 8.22
N GLU A 272 6.62 -8.63 7.96
CA GLU A 272 6.58 -7.82 6.74
C GLU A 272 7.86 -7.02 6.49
N GLY A 273 8.43 -6.39 7.51
CA GLY A 273 9.69 -5.64 7.37
C GLY A 273 10.90 -6.48 6.93
N SER A 274 10.82 -7.81 6.98
CA SER A 274 11.87 -8.72 6.52
C SER A 274 11.69 -9.19 5.08
N HIS A 275 10.46 -9.22 4.54
CA HIS A 275 10.20 -9.77 3.20
C HIS A 275 9.42 -8.83 2.26
N GLY A 276 8.63 -7.88 2.75
CA GLY A 276 7.96 -6.87 1.92
C GLY A 276 6.82 -7.40 1.05
N PHE A 277 6.17 -8.50 1.45
CA PHE A 277 5.21 -9.20 0.59
C PHE A 277 3.89 -8.43 0.53
N CYS A 278 3.35 -8.04 1.68
CA CYS A 278 2.11 -7.29 1.71
C CYS A 278 2.26 -5.94 1.03
N HIS A 279 3.36 -5.22 1.27
CA HIS A 279 3.63 -3.94 0.63
C HIS A 279 3.67 -4.06 -0.89
N LEU A 280 4.27 -5.13 -1.42
CA LEU A 280 4.25 -5.41 -2.86
C LEU A 280 2.81 -5.60 -3.36
N ARG A 281 2.06 -6.55 -2.78
CA ARG A 281 0.71 -6.89 -3.26
C ARG A 281 -0.26 -5.72 -3.18
N PHE A 282 -0.17 -4.93 -2.12
CA PHE A 282 -0.95 -3.70 -1.97
C PHE A 282 -0.64 -2.68 -3.06
N SER A 283 0.65 -2.50 -3.39
CA SER A 283 1.09 -1.54 -4.40
C SER A 283 0.75 -1.98 -5.83
N GLU A 284 0.82 -3.28 -6.11
CA GLU A 284 0.36 -3.85 -7.38
C GLU A 284 -1.14 -3.68 -7.58
N ALA A 285 -1.94 -4.02 -6.56
CA ALA A 285 -3.39 -3.83 -6.58
C ALA A 285 -3.75 -2.37 -6.85
N ARG A 286 -3.04 -1.43 -6.19
CA ARG A 286 -3.22 0.00 -6.42
C ARG A 286 -2.88 0.41 -7.85
N ALA A 287 -1.76 -0.06 -8.39
CA ALA A 287 -1.34 0.26 -9.76
C ALA A 287 -2.37 -0.23 -10.79
N LEU A 288 -2.92 -1.43 -10.60
CA LEU A 288 -3.96 -2.01 -11.46
C LEU A 288 -5.30 -1.25 -11.37
N SER A 289 -5.69 -0.84 -10.16
CA SER A 289 -6.87 -0.01 -9.94
C SER A 289 -6.76 1.35 -10.65
N LEU A 290 -5.59 2.01 -10.55
CA LEU A 290 -5.32 3.26 -11.25
C LEU A 290 -5.30 3.08 -12.78
N ALA A 291 -4.70 2.00 -13.28
CA ALA A 291 -4.72 1.69 -14.71
C ALA A 291 -6.15 1.46 -15.23
N THR A 292 -6.99 0.80 -14.43
CA THR A 292 -8.42 0.60 -14.73
C THR A 292 -9.17 1.93 -14.81
N ARG A 293 -8.95 2.85 -13.86
CA ARG A 293 -9.52 4.21 -13.89
C ARG A 293 -9.05 5.03 -15.09
N LEU A 294 -7.87 4.73 -15.64
CA LEU A 294 -7.33 5.34 -16.86
C LEU A 294 -7.87 4.70 -18.15
N GLY A 295 -8.76 3.72 -18.06
CA GLY A 295 -9.36 3.02 -19.20
C GLY A 295 -8.47 1.94 -19.82
N LEU A 296 -7.52 1.40 -19.06
CA LEU A 296 -6.53 0.42 -19.54
C LEU A 296 -6.81 -1.00 -19.06
N SER A 297 -8.05 -1.29 -18.69
CA SER A 297 -8.48 -2.63 -18.32
C SER A 297 -8.22 -3.61 -19.46
N GLY A 298 -7.45 -4.67 -19.19
CA GLY A 298 -7.08 -5.68 -20.21
C GLY A 298 -5.98 -5.24 -21.19
N ALA A 299 -5.38 -4.07 -21.01
CA ALA A 299 -4.24 -3.65 -21.82
C ALA A 299 -3.00 -4.53 -21.55
N ALA A 300 -2.12 -4.66 -22.56
CA ALA A 300 -0.88 -5.39 -22.42
C ALA A 300 0.03 -4.75 -21.35
N PRO A 301 0.75 -5.54 -20.52
CA PRO A 301 1.64 -5.00 -19.51
C PRO A 301 2.75 -4.15 -20.14
N THR A 302 2.97 -2.95 -19.60
CA THR A 302 4.03 -2.03 -20.04
C THR A 302 5.21 -1.99 -19.07
N ALA A 303 5.07 -2.60 -17.89
CA ALA A 303 6.13 -2.82 -16.94
C ALA A 303 6.09 -4.25 -16.39
N SER A 304 7.27 -4.82 -16.15
CA SER A 304 7.43 -6.15 -15.56
C SER A 304 8.60 -6.14 -14.59
N ALA A 305 8.41 -6.82 -13.45
CA ALA A 305 9.45 -7.10 -12.47
C ALA A 305 10.23 -8.39 -12.78
N ALA A 306 9.94 -9.07 -13.89
CA ALA A 306 10.67 -10.26 -14.29
C ALA A 306 12.18 -9.95 -14.40
N PRO A 307 13.07 -10.81 -13.86
CA PRO A 307 14.51 -10.61 -13.97
C PRO A 307 14.89 -10.44 -15.44
N ARG A 308 15.42 -9.26 -15.80
CA ARG A 308 16.01 -9.08 -17.12
C ARG A 308 17.23 -10.00 -17.21
N PRO A 309 17.40 -10.80 -18.28
CA PRO A 309 18.62 -11.56 -18.45
C PRO A 309 19.79 -10.57 -18.42
N ALA A 310 20.81 -10.88 -17.62
CA ALA A 310 22.00 -10.06 -17.52
C ALA A 310 22.56 -9.83 -18.93
N ARG A 311 22.52 -8.58 -19.41
CA ARG A 311 23.25 -8.22 -20.62
C ARG A 311 24.72 -8.51 -20.33
N LYS A 312 25.29 -9.51 -21.01
CA LYS A 312 26.73 -9.75 -21.02
C LYS A 312 27.38 -8.42 -21.37
N ARG A 313 28.00 -7.77 -20.39
CA ARG A 313 28.82 -6.59 -20.62
C ARG A 313 29.96 -7.05 -21.55
N PRO A 314 30.15 -6.45 -22.73
CA PRO A 314 31.27 -6.81 -23.58
C PRO A 314 32.55 -6.71 -22.74
N ALA A 315 33.38 -7.74 -22.79
CA ALA A 315 34.69 -7.69 -22.16
C ALA A 315 35.43 -6.46 -22.71
N PRO A 316 36.15 -5.68 -21.87
CA PRO A 316 36.98 -4.61 -22.37
C PRO A 316 37.99 -5.22 -23.35
N ALA A 317 38.01 -4.72 -24.58
CA ALA A 317 39.03 -5.08 -25.56
C ALA A 317 40.39 -4.66 -25.01
N VAL A 318 41.21 -5.64 -24.66
CA VAL A 318 42.64 -5.42 -24.41
C VAL A 318 43.32 -5.36 -25.77
N ASP A 319 43.34 -4.18 -26.38
CA ASP A 319 44.25 -3.89 -27.50
C ASP A 319 45.67 -3.78 -26.95
N GLY A 320 46.54 -4.71 -27.37
CA GLY A 320 47.99 -4.58 -27.17
C GLY A 320 48.72 -5.86 -26.77
N MET A 321 48.68 -6.89 -27.62
CA MET A 321 49.73 -7.91 -27.63
C MET A 321 50.65 -7.60 -28.83
N ASN A 322 51.82 -7.02 -28.56
CA ASN A 322 52.83 -6.71 -29.57
C ASN A 322 53.58 -8.00 -29.97
N PRO A 323 53.61 -8.42 -31.25
CA PRO A 323 54.42 -9.55 -31.69
C PRO A 323 55.82 -9.06 -32.07
N GLY A 324 56.86 -9.62 -31.45
CA GLY A 324 58.23 -9.27 -31.80
C GLY A 324 59.28 -9.95 -30.96
N PHE A 325 59.46 -11.26 -31.14
CA PHE A 325 60.76 -11.91 -30.95
C PHE A 325 60.89 -13.01 -32.02
N GLU A 326 61.58 -12.64 -33.10
CA GLU A 326 62.06 -13.56 -34.12
C GLU A 326 63.10 -14.50 -33.50
N ALA A 327 62.78 -15.79 -33.45
CA ALA A 327 63.77 -16.85 -33.24
C ALA A 327 64.37 -17.20 -34.60
N GLY A 328 65.46 -16.51 -34.97
CA GLY A 328 66.34 -16.92 -36.05
C GLY A 328 67.30 -17.99 -35.53
N ALA A 329 67.07 -19.25 -35.89
CA ALA A 329 68.03 -20.34 -35.75
C ALA A 329 68.21 -21.00 -37.12
N GLN A 330 69.30 -20.63 -37.82
CA GLN A 330 69.92 -21.43 -38.88
C GLN A 330 71.44 -21.19 -38.90
N ASP A 331 72.17 -22.29 -38.67
CA ASP A 331 73.49 -22.69 -39.19
C ASP A 331 74.69 -21.73 -39.18
N GLN A 332 75.60 -21.95 -38.22
CA GLN A 332 77.00 -22.38 -38.47
C GLN A 332 77.69 -22.83 -37.18
#